data_AF-R9K3H8-F1
#
_entry.id   AF-R9K3H8-F1
#
_cell.length_a   1.000
_cell.length_b   1.000
_cell.length_c   1.000
_cell.angle_alpha   90.00
_cell.angle_beta   90.00
_cell.angle_gamma   90.00
#
_symmetry.space_group_name_H-M   'P 1'
#
loop_
_entity.id
_entity.type
_entity.pdbx_description
1 polymer ?
#
loop_
_entity_poly.entity_id
_entity_poly.type
_entity_poly.pdbx_seq_one_letter_code
_entity_poly.pdbx_strand_id
1 'polypeptide(L)'
;MVKINENEAIVSKKDLAVLIGAVMALTIDSYDLTSKQESLIMKYTVETILKTEGHIWGDEKIPEETLGLTKDIAWIYERLDPVYGPDQAEEDKQAICKLLLTALQKTKAYHDLTDLEYGPSAVIAKYASGGTRRINTEGDSGIALINDILAHI
;
A
#
# COMPACT_ATOMS: atom_id res chain seq x y z
N MET A 1 32.27 5.71 18.59
CA MET A 1 31.97 5.88 17.16
C MET A 1 32.13 4.51 16.53
N VAL A 2 31.03 3.84 16.22
CA VAL A 2 31.06 2.46 15.71
C VAL A 2 31.28 2.57 14.20
N LYS A 3 32.51 2.31 13.74
CA LYS A 3 32.79 2.15 12.30
C LYS A 3 32.23 0.81 11.89
N ILE A 4 31.12 0.81 11.17
CA ILE A 4 30.61 -0.41 10.54
C ILE A 4 31.30 -0.49 9.19
N ASN A 5 32.31 -1.36 9.08
CA ASN A 5 32.90 -1.74 7.80
C ASN A 5 31.76 -2.17 6.85
N GLU A 6 31.76 -1.82 5.56
CA GLU A 6 30.73 -2.30 4.62
C GLU A 6 30.60 -3.84 4.63
N ASN A 7 31.71 -4.54 4.90
CA ASN A 7 31.74 -6.00 5.02
C ASN A 7 31.17 -6.53 6.36
N GLU A 8 30.95 -5.64 7.34
CA GLU A 8 30.31 -5.92 8.65
C GLU A 8 28.94 -5.26 8.78
N ALA A 9 28.51 -4.51 7.75
CA ALA A 9 27.24 -3.82 7.74
C ALA A 9 26.11 -4.83 7.50
N ILE A 10 25.13 -4.83 8.41
CA ILE A 10 23.93 -5.66 8.30
C ILE A 10 23.10 -5.28 7.06
N VAL A 11 23.29 -4.05 6.54
CA VAL A 11 22.58 -3.48 5.41
C VAL A 11 23.62 -2.80 4.51
N SER A 12 23.66 -3.10 3.20
CA SER A 12 24.56 -2.41 2.26
C SER A 12 24.03 -1.02 1.87
N LYS A 13 24.86 -0.16 1.27
CA LYS A 13 24.40 1.13 0.70
C LYS A 13 23.22 0.96 -0.26
N LYS A 14 23.29 -0.07 -1.10
CA LYS A 14 22.23 -0.43 -2.03
C LYS A 14 20.94 -0.81 -1.31
N ASP A 15 21.03 -1.62 -0.25
CA ASP A 15 19.86 -2.04 0.52
C ASP A 15 19.23 -0.87 1.26
N LEU A 16 20.03 0.07 1.77
CA LEU A 16 19.53 1.30 2.39
C LEU A 16 18.79 2.19 1.37
N ALA A 17 19.37 2.40 0.19
CA ALA A 17 18.73 3.18 -0.86
C ALA A 17 17.41 2.54 -1.33
N VAL A 18 17.37 1.22 -1.45
CA VAL A 18 16.15 0.46 -1.76
C VAL A 18 15.10 0.61 -0.66
N LEU A 19 15.51 0.52 0.62
CA LEU A 19 14.58 0.62 1.75
C LEU A 19 13.99 2.02 1.89
N ILE A 20 14.81 3.06 1.76
CA ILE A 20 14.35 4.47 1.77
C ILE A 20 13.46 4.75 0.55
N GLY A 21 13.85 4.27 -0.64
CA GLY A 21 13.04 4.39 -1.85
C GLY A 21 11.69 3.69 -1.74
N ALA A 22 11.64 2.51 -1.13
CA ALA A 22 10.39 1.76 -0.92
C ALA A 22 9.47 2.44 0.10
N VAL A 23 10.00 2.93 1.23
CA VAL A 23 9.21 3.69 2.20
C VAL A 23 8.66 4.96 1.57
N MET A 24 9.47 5.66 0.75
CA MET A 24 9.02 6.80 -0.02
C MET A 24 7.92 6.47 -1.01
N ALA A 25 8.06 5.42 -1.81
CA ALA A 25 7.04 5.03 -2.77
C ALA A 25 5.71 4.77 -2.05
N LEU A 26 5.75 4.05 -0.91
CA LEU A 26 4.58 3.84 -0.06
C LEU A 26 3.99 5.15 0.48
N THR A 27 4.81 6.15 0.80
CA THR A 27 4.31 7.45 1.26
C THR A 27 3.77 8.27 0.10
N ILE A 28 4.54 8.48 -0.97
CA ILE A 28 4.20 9.29 -2.15
C ILE A 28 2.97 8.73 -2.86
N ASP A 29 2.88 7.42 -3.08
CA ASP A 29 1.72 6.78 -3.72
C ASP A 29 0.44 6.96 -2.90
N SER A 30 0.56 7.30 -1.61
CA SER A 30 -0.57 7.60 -0.72
C SER A 30 -1.04 9.06 -0.79
N TYR A 31 -0.40 9.93 -1.58
CA TYR A 31 -0.72 11.36 -1.68
C TYR A 31 -0.87 11.82 -3.15
N ASP A 32 -1.91 12.61 -3.44
CA ASP A 32 -2.06 13.30 -4.72
C ASP A 32 -1.11 14.52 -4.78
N LEU A 33 0.10 14.27 -5.24
CA LEU A 33 1.18 15.25 -5.29
C LEU A 33 1.26 15.88 -6.68
N THR A 34 1.38 17.21 -6.73
CA THR A 34 1.76 17.87 -7.99
C THR A 34 3.18 17.45 -8.37
N SER A 35 3.50 17.44 -9.67
CA SER A 35 4.85 17.09 -10.15
C SER A 35 5.96 17.95 -9.52
N LYS A 36 5.63 19.18 -9.09
CA LYS A 36 6.56 20.04 -8.36
C LYS A 36 6.84 19.54 -6.94
N GLN A 37 5.83 19.01 -6.24
CA GLN A 37 5.98 18.43 -4.92
C GLN A 37 6.73 17.10 -4.98
N GLU A 38 6.40 16.22 -5.94
CA GLU A 38 7.14 14.96 -6.17
C GLU A 38 8.63 15.22 -6.41
N SER A 39 8.95 16.18 -7.28
CA SER A 39 10.34 16.56 -7.57
C SER A 39 11.08 17.08 -6.33
N LEU A 40 10.39 17.85 -5.48
CA LEU A 40 10.96 18.38 -4.25
C LEU A 40 11.23 17.28 -3.23
N ILE A 41 10.29 16.35 -3.05
CA ILE A 41 10.44 15.18 -2.16
C ILE A 41 11.59 14.30 -2.64
N MET A 42 11.66 14.00 -3.94
CA MET A 42 12.75 13.22 -4.52
C MET A 42 14.11 13.87 -4.26
N LYS A 43 14.21 15.19 -4.42
CA LYS A 43 15.44 15.94 -4.12
C LYS A 43 15.86 15.80 -2.66
N TYR A 44 14.94 16.02 -1.71
CA TYR A 44 15.24 15.91 -0.28
C TYR A 44 15.63 14.49 0.12
N THR A 45 15.05 13.48 -0.53
CA THR A 45 15.39 12.09 -0.24
C THR A 45 16.76 11.71 -0.76
N VAL A 46 17.12 12.14 -1.97
CA VAL A 46 18.49 11.95 -2.48
C VAL A 46 19.51 12.62 -1.55
N GLU A 47 19.23 13.84 -1.09
CA GLU A 47 20.10 14.54 -0.13
C GLU A 47 20.18 13.81 1.22
N THR A 48 19.08 13.23 1.69
CA THR A 48 19.03 12.46 2.94
C THR A 48 19.81 11.16 2.81
N ILE A 49 19.64 10.42 1.71
CA ILE A 49 20.42 9.19 1.43
C ILE A 49 21.91 9.52 1.43
N LEU A 50 22.34 10.55 0.71
CA LEU A 50 23.77 10.93 0.63
C LEU A 50 24.34 11.30 2.00
N LYS A 51 23.60 12.04 2.83
CA LYS A 51 24.03 12.42 4.18
C LYS A 51 24.05 11.23 5.15
N THR A 52 23.05 10.36 5.08
CA THR A 52 23.00 9.13 5.87
C THR A 52 24.10 8.17 5.45
N GLU A 53 24.39 8.06 4.15
CA GLU A 53 25.51 7.29 3.65
C GLU A 53 26.86 7.83 4.15
N GLY A 54 27.04 9.16 4.08
CA GLY A 54 28.23 9.84 4.63
C GLY A 54 28.37 9.68 6.14
N HIS A 55 27.26 9.48 6.87
CA HIS A 55 27.28 9.27 8.32
C HIS A 55 27.53 7.81 8.74
N ILE A 56 26.97 6.85 8.00
CA ILE A 56 27.10 5.41 8.30
C ILE A 56 28.45 4.88 7.79
N TRP A 57 28.86 5.31 6.59
CA TRP A 57 30.04 4.81 5.90
C TRP A 57 31.15 5.86 5.73
N GLY A 58 30.98 7.08 6.24
CA GLY A 58 32.01 8.14 6.29
C GLY A 58 32.27 8.67 7.70
N ASP A 59 33.12 9.70 7.83
CA ASP A 59 33.49 10.35 9.11
C ASP A 59 32.65 11.62 9.40
N GLU A 60 31.60 11.91 8.63
CA GLU A 60 30.78 13.13 8.78
C GLU A 60 29.63 12.95 9.78
N LYS A 61 29.47 13.90 10.70
CA LYS A 61 28.28 13.99 11.57
C LYS A 61 27.12 14.60 10.78
N ILE A 62 25.92 14.05 10.97
CA ILE A 62 24.69 14.66 10.44
C ILE A 62 24.62 16.12 10.94
N PRO A 63 24.56 17.13 10.05
CA PRO A 63 24.44 18.52 10.46
C PRO A 63 23.17 18.74 11.28
N GLU A 64 23.26 19.51 12.37
CA GLU A 64 22.12 19.76 13.27
C GLU A 64 20.90 20.35 12.54
N GLU A 65 21.14 21.13 11.49
CA GLU A 65 20.10 21.65 10.59
C GLU A 65 19.32 20.53 9.89
N THR A 66 19.99 19.45 9.49
CA THR A 66 19.34 18.29 8.86
C THR A 66 18.50 17.52 9.88
N LEU A 67 18.98 17.37 11.12
CA LEU A 67 18.21 16.77 12.21
C LEU A 67 16.99 17.62 12.59
N GLY A 68 17.12 18.96 12.53
CA GLY A 68 16.02 19.90 12.69
C GLY A 68 14.95 19.70 11.63
N LEU A 69 15.34 19.67 10.35
CA LEU A 69 14.44 19.40 9.23
C LEU A 69 13.71 18.06 9.36
N THR A 70 14.39 16.98 9.78
CA THR A 70 13.73 15.67 9.99
C THR A 70 12.69 15.71 11.11
N LYS A 71 12.97 16.43 12.20
CA LYS A 71 12.02 16.61 13.31
C LYS A 71 10.83 17.46 12.91
N ASP A 72 11.06 18.52 12.12
CA ASP A 72 9.99 19.38 11.62
C ASP A 72 9.09 18.61 10.64
N ILE A 73 9.67 17.78 9.78
CA ILE A 73 8.93 16.88 8.88
C ILE A 73 8.13 15.85 9.68
N ALA A 74 8.73 15.18 10.66
CA ALA A 74 8.02 14.23 11.53
C ALA A 74 6.86 14.90 12.28
N TRP A 75 7.07 16.11 12.79
CA TRP A 75 6.05 16.90 13.47
C TRP A 75 4.90 17.33 12.54
N ILE A 76 5.19 17.61 11.26
CA ILE A 76 4.16 17.84 10.24
C ILE A 76 3.36 16.55 10.02
N TYR A 77 4.03 15.40 9.83
CA TYR A 77 3.37 14.11 9.64
C TYR A 77 2.51 13.69 10.83
N GLU A 78 2.96 13.90 12.06
CA GLU A 78 2.20 13.60 13.29
C GLU A 78 0.95 14.48 13.47
N ARG A 79 0.85 15.60 12.76
CA ARG A 79 -0.24 16.59 12.86
C ARG A 79 -1.10 16.67 11.61
N LEU A 80 -0.72 15.96 10.55
CA LEU A 80 -1.60 15.70 9.43
C LEU A 80 -2.54 14.58 9.87
N ASP A 81 -3.83 14.87 10.00
CA ASP A 81 -4.82 13.81 9.87
C ASP A 81 -4.57 13.14 8.51
N PRO A 82 -4.38 11.81 8.43
CA PRO A 82 -4.31 11.15 7.14
C PRO A 82 -5.51 11.60 6.33
N VAL A 83 -5.24 12.22 5.18
CA VAL A 83 -6.27 12.65 4.24
C VAL A 83 -6.78 11.37 3.60
N TYR A 84 -7.65 10.65 4.30
CA TYR A 84 -8.52 9.67 3.68
C TYR A 84 -9.37 10.44 2.67
N GLY A 85 -8.95 10.40 1.40
CA GLY A 85 -9.73 10.94 0.31
C GLY A 85 -11.05 10.16 0.18
N PRO A 86 -12.11 10.75 -0.40
CA PRO A 86 -13.39 10.08 -0.62
C PRO A 86 -13.30 8.80 -1.49
N ASP A 87 -12.16 8.55 -2.16
CA ASP A 87 -11.88 7.35 -2.96
C ASP A 87 -11.29 6.17 -2.16
N GLN A 88 -11.06 6.33 -0.86
CA GLN A 88 -10.84 5.22 0.09
C GLN A 88 -11.77 5.35 1.30
N ALA A 89 -13.07 5.51 1.05
CA ALA A 89 -13.99 4.77 1.90
C ALA A 89 -13.58 3.30 1.74
N GLU A 90 -12.96 2.70 2.75
CA GLU A 90 -12.56 1.29 2.73
C GLU A 90 -13.80 0.48 2.29
N GLU A 91 -13.78 0.02 1.04
CA GLU A 91 -14.94 -0.65 0.48
C GLU A 91 -15.12 -1.94 1.28
N ASP A 92 -16.26 -2.09 1.95
CA ASP A 92 -16.59 -3.34 2.61
C ASP A 92 -16.93 -4.38 1.55
N LYS A 93 -15.89 -4.97 0.96
CA LYS A 93 -15.97 -5.97 -0.11
C LYS A 93 -16.79 -7.19 0.30
N GLN A 94 -16.78 -7.53 1.58
CA GLN A 94 -17.63 -8.60 2.08
C GLN A 94 -19.10 -8.18 2.15
N ALA A 95 -19.42 -6.93 2.51
CA ALA A 95 -20.78 -6.39 2.41
C ALA A 95 -21.25 -6.30 0.94
N ILE A 96 -20.37 -5.89 0.03
CA ILE A 96 -20.64 -5.91 -1.42
C ILE A 96 -21.00 -7.34 -1.87
N CYS A 97 -20.20 -8.35 -1.50
CA CYS A 97 -20.48 -9.76 -1.81
C CYS A 97 -21.84 -10.22 -1.27
N LYS A 98 -22.21 -9.83 -0.04
CA LYS A 98 -23.52 -10.18 0.56
C LYS A 98 -24.70 -9.55 -0.18
N LEU A 99 -24.59 -8.28 -0.55
CA LEU A 99 -25.63 -7.58 -1.31
C LEU A 99 -25.76 -8.16 -2.72
N LEU A 100 -24.63 -8.41 -3.38
CA LEU A 100 -24.59 -9.04 -4.70
C LEU A 100 -25.19 -10.44 -4.68
N LEU A 101 -24.82 -11.28 -3.71
CA LEU A 101 -25.41 -12.61 -3.51
C LEU A 101 -26.94 -12.52 -3.40
N THR A 102 -27.44 -11.61 -2.57
CA THR A 102 -28.88 -11.41 -2.39
C THR A 102 -29.57 -11.04 -3.71
N ALA A 103 -28.95 -10.17 -4.51
CA ALA A 103 -29.48 -9.80 -5.82
C ALA A 103 -29.44 -10.97 -6.82
N LEU A 104 -28.32 -11.69 -6.90
CA LEU A 104 -28.12 -12.82 -7.80
C LEU A 104 -29.09 -13.97 -7.52
N GLN A 105 -29.36 -14.27 -6.24
CA GLN A 105 -30.33 -15.29 -5.83
C GLN A 105 -31.77 -14.97 -6.26
N LYS A 106 -32.10 -13.71 -6.56
CA LYS A 106 -33.41 -13.33 -7.13
C LYS A 106 -33.48 -13.56 -8.63
N THR A 107 -32.38 -13.90 -9.28
CA THR A 107 -32.34 -14.23 -10.70
C THR A 107 -32.52 -15.74 -10.91
N LYS A 108 -33.09 -16.13 -12.05
CA LYS A 108 -33.24 -17.56 -12.39
C LYS A 108 -31.88 -18.25 -12.57
N ALA A 109 -30.86 -17.54 -13.04
CA ALA A 109 -29.57 -18.11 -13.39
C ALA A 109 -28.73 -18.52 -12.16
N TYR A 110 -28.87 -17.80 -11.05
CA TYR A 110 -27.99 -17.94 -9.88
C TYR A 110 -28.76 -18.19 -8.57
N HIS A 111 -29.97 -18.74 -8.67
CA HIS A 111 -30.82 -19.07 -7.52
C HIS A 111 -30.23 -20.16 -6.61
N ASP A 112 -29.30 -20.97 -7.14
CA ASP A 112 -28.59 -22.03 -6.42
C ASP A 112 -27.27 -21.57 -5.81
N LEU A 113 -26.83 -20.33 -6.08
CA LEU A 113 -25.69 -19.72 -5.40
C LEU A 113 -26.07 -19.46 -3.94
N THR A 114 -25.28 -19.98 -3.00
CA THR A 114 -25.57 -19.95 -1.55
C THR A 114 -24.65 -19.03 -0.76
N ASP A 115 -23.44 -18.76 -1.27
CA ASP A 115 -22.45 -17.98 -0.55
C ASP A 115 -21.48 -17.28 -1.53
N LEU A 116 -21.02 -16.09 -1.13
CA LEU A 116 -19.94 -15.33 -1.75
C LEU A 116 -19.04 -14.81 -0.61
N GLU A 117 -17.94 -15.53 -0.39
CA GLU A 117 -17.00 -15.26 0.70
C GLU A 117 -15.77 -14.55 0.14
N TYR A 118 -15.54 -13.30 0.55
CA TYR A 118 -14.37 -12.52 0.18
C TYR A 118 -13.18 -12.93 1.06
N GLY A 119 -12.10 -13.34 0.42
CA GLY A 119 -10.83 -13.65 1.07
C GLY A 119 -9.70 -12.74 0.60
N PRO A 120 -8.46 -12.93 1.11
CA PRO A 120 -7.34 -12.03 0.85
C PRO A 120 -6.98 -11.80 -0.62
N SER A 121 -7.24 -12.78 -1.49
CA SER A 121 -6.86 -12.73 -2.91
C SER A 121 -7.96 -13.21 -3.86
N ALA A 122 -9.13 -13.59 -3.34
CA ALA A 122 -10.16 -14.24 -4.14
C ALA A 122 -11.51 -14.23 -3.43
N VAL A 123 -12.58 -14.31 -4.22
CA VAL A 123 -13.92 -14.64 -3.77
C VAL A 123 -14.19 -16.13 -3.98
N ILE A 124 -14.78 -16.78 -2.98
CA ILE A 124 -15.25 -18.15 -3.05
C ILE A 124 -16.77 -18.16 -3.20
N ALA A 125 -17.24 -18.61 -4.36
CA ALA A 125 -18.63 -18.88 -4.63
C ALA A 125 -18.98 -20.33 -4.24
N LYS A 126 -20.06 -20.52 -3.48
CA LYS A 126 -20.56 -21.86 -3.10
C LYS A 126 -21.98 -22.05 -3.60
N TYR A 127 -22.27 -23.23 -4.15
CA TYR A 127 -23.57 -23.58 -4.72
C TYR A 127 -24.27 -24.64 -3.89
N ALA A 128 -25.61 -24.65 -3.90
CA ALA A 128 -26.44 -25.61 -3.19
C ALA A 128 -26.17 -27.07 -3.61
N SER A 129 -25.64 -27.27 -4.84
CA SER A 129 -25.17 -28.56 -5.35
C SER A 129 -23.92 -29.10 -4.64
N GLY A 130 -23.27 -28.29 -3.79
CA GLY A 130 -21.99 -28.60 -3.16
C GLY A 130 -20.78 -28.17 -3.99
N GLY A 131 -21.00 -27.60 -5.18
CA GLY A 131 -19.93 -27.03 -6.01
C GLY A 131 -19.32 -25.77 -5.38
N THR A 132 -18.04 -25.55 -5.64
CA THR A 132 -17.35 -24.31 -5.28
C THR A 132 -16.57 -23.76 -6.47
N ARG A 133 -16.46 -22.44 -6.56
CA ARG A 133 -15.65 -21.76 -7.56
C ARG A 133 -14.85 -20.64 -6.91
N ARG A 134 -13.57 -20.55 -7.26
CA ARG A 134 -12.64 -19.53 -6.81
C ARG A 134 -12.46 -18.51 -7.92
N ILE A 135 -12.70 -17.24 -7.61
CA ILE A 135 -12.59 -16.10 -8.54
C ILE A 135 -11.45 -15.23 -8.02
N ASN A 136 -10.40 -15.01 -8.82
CA ASN A 136 -9.30 -14.15 -8.42
C ASN A 136 -9.79 -12.71 -8.34
N THR A 137 -9.51 -12.02 -7.25
CA THR A 137 -9.90 -10.61 -7.04
C THR A 137 -8.81 -9.80 -6.35
N GLU A 138 -7.55 -10.24 -6.50
CA GLU A 138 -6.40 -9.62 -5.87
C GLU A 138 -6.15 -8.22 -6.44
N GLY A 139 -6.16 -7.21 -5.57
CA GLY A 139 -5.96 -5.81 -5.96
C GLY A 139 -7.20 -5.12 -6.57
N ASP A 140 -8.33 -5.81 -6.70
CA ASP A 140 -9.54 -5.25 -7.30
C ASP A 140 -10.18 -4.16 -6.42
N SER A 141 -10.74 -3.13 -7.05
CA SER A 141 -11.76 -2.29 -6.44
C SER A 141 -13.09 -3.05 -6.33
N GLY A 142 -14.05 -2.55 -5.55
CA GLY A 142 -15.36 -3.16 -5.36
C GLY A 142 -16.11 -3.38 -6.68
N ILE A 143 -15.99 -2.45 -7.63
CA ILE A 143 -16.60 -2.59 -8.97
C ILE A 143 -15.87 -3.62 -9.85
N ALA A 144 -14.54 -3.69 -9.78
CA ALA A 144 -13.76 -4.70 -10.50
C ALA A 144 -14.10 -6.11 -9.97
N LEU A 145 -14.18 -6.26 -8.64
CA LEU A 145 -14.61 -7.48 -7.97
C LEU A 145 -16.01 -7.92 -8.42
N ILE A 146 -16.97 -7.00 -8.54
CA ILE A 146 -18.32 -7.33 -9.03
C ILE A 146 -18.26 -7.87 -10.46
N ASN A 147 -17.48 -7.23 -11.34
CA ASN A 147 -17.37 -7.65 -12.73
C ASN A 147 -16.74 -9.04 -12.85
N ASP A 148 -15.69 -9.32 -12.08
CA ASP A 148 -15.01 -10.61 -12.08
C ASP A 148 -15.92 -11.72 -11.55
N ILE A 149 -16.71 -11.45 -10.51
CA ILE A 149 -17.74 -12.40 -10.06
C ILE A 149 -18.71 -12.68 -11.19
N LEU A 150 -19.31 -11.66 -11.80
CA LEU A 150 -20.34 -11.86 -12.85
C LEU A 150 -19.81 -12.57 -14.10
N ALA A 151 -18.54 -12.36 -14.45
CA ALA A 151 -17.90 -13.03 -15.59
C ALA A 151 -17.60 -14.51 -15.31
N HIS A 152 -17.48 -14.89 -14.04
CA HIS A 152 -16.92 -16.17 -13.64
C HIS A 152 -17.80 -16.99 -12.70
N ILE A 153 -19.08 -16.67 -12.48
CA ILE A 153 -20.04 -17.54 -11.74
C ILE A 153 -20.85 -18.48 -12.63
#